data_AF-A0A2D5R464-F1
#
_entry.id   AF-A0A2D5R464-F1
#
_cell.length_a   1.000
_cell.length_b   1.000
_cell.length_c   1.000
_cell.angle_alpha   90.00
_cell.angle_beta   90.00
_cell.angle_gamma   90.00
#
_symmetry.space_group_name_H-M   'P 1'
#
loop_
_entity.id
_entity.type
_entity.pdbx_description
1 polymer ?
#
loop_
_entity_poly.entity_id
_entity_poly.type
_entity_poly.pdbx_seq_one_letter_code
_entity_poly.pdbx_strand_id
1 'polypeptide(L)'
;MSYLPFDISMGSVEVKTTNNRGFTPDEVSELCVNKLMIISSDAPPAIRDQAIDHKNRMRQVITAYMKQAIQSDRTTVYNAIKQAGYPELAEHIRKL
;
A
#
# COMPACT_ATOMS: atom_id res chain seq x y z
N MET A 1 32.11 30.12 5.17
CA MET A 1 31.72 29.61 3.84
C MET A 1 31.12 28.22 3.99
N SER A 2 29.85 28.08 3.58
CA SER A 2 29.04 26.87 3.34
C SER A 2 29.00 25.75 4.39
N TYR A 3 28.03 25.84 5.29
CA TYR A 3 27.35 24.65 5.80
C TYR A 3 26.49 24.09 4.66
N LEU A 4 26.66 22.82 4.28
CA LEU A 4 25.69 22.10 3.49
C LEU A 4 24.63 21.56 4.47
N PRO A 5 23.41 22.10 4.53
CA PRO A 5 22.34 21.43 5.25
C PRO A 5 21.81 20.33 4.33
N PHE A 6 21.47 19.20 4.92
CA PHE A 6 20.84 18.04 4.28
C PHE A 6 21.82 17.04 3.67
N ASP A 7 22.23 16.07 4.51
CA ASP A 7 22.64 14.75 4.04
C ASP A 7 21.41 14.07 3.42
N ILE A 8 21.19 14.24 2.11
CA ILE A 8 20.28 13.37 1.36
C ILE A 8 21.03 12.05 1.22
N SER A 9 20.80 11.12 2.14
CA SER A 9 21.18 9.73 1.92
C SER A 9 20.51 9.26 0.63
N MET A 10 21.31 9.01 -0.41
CA MET A 10 20.83 8.50 -1.69
C MET A 10 20.17 7.13 -1.47
N GLY A 11 18.84 7.14 -1.35
CA GLY A 11 17.93 6.03 -1.58
C GLY A 11 18.33 4.70 -0.96
N SER A 12 18.13 4.53 0.35
CA SER A 12 18.10 3.19 0.94
C SER A 12 17.00 2.36 0.27
N VAL A 13 17.39 1.31 -0.48
CA VAL A 13 16.44 0.35 -1.03
C VAL A 13 16.04 -0.60 0.07
N GLU A 14 14.75 -0.58 0.45
CA GLU A 14 14.18 -1.52 1.41
C GLU A 14 13.56 -2.71 0.66
N VAL A 15 14.02 -3.92 0.97
CA VAL A 15 13.43 -5.17 0.45
C VAL A 15 12.54 -5.77 1.51
N LYS A 16 11.26 -5.97 1.18
CA LYS A 16 10.32 -6.74 2.01
C LYS A 16 9.92 -8.01 1.27
N THR A 17 9.90 -9.13 1.98
CA THR A 17 9.54 -10.44 1.45
C THR A 17 8.35 -11.03 2.20
N THR A 18 7.66 -11.94 1.54
CA THR A 18 6.51 -12.69 2.07
C THR A 18 6.70 -14.16 1.76
N ASN A 19 6.09 -15.04 2.55
CA ASN A 19 6.20 -16.49 2.38
C ASN A 19 4.89 -17.03 1.80
N ASN A 20 4.95 -17.60 0.60
CA ASN A 20 3.82 -18.27 -0.07
C ASN A 20 2.55 -17.40 -0.24
N ARG A 21 2.69 -16.08 -0.34
CA ARG A 21 1.60 -15.13 -0.66
C ARG A 21 2.17 -13.82 -1.20
N GLY A 22 1.32 -12.93 -1.73
CA GLY A 22 1.67 -11.52 -1.94
C GLY A 22 1.45 -10.67 -0.69
N PHE A 23 1.78 -9.38 -0.77
CA PHE A 23 1.44 -8.42 0.28
C PHE A 23 -0.08 -8.24 0.40
N THR A 24 -0.53 -8.08 1.64
CA THR A 24 -1.92 -7.72 1.96
C THR A 24 -2.17 -6.25 1.64
N PRO A 25 -3.43 -5.84 1.42
CA PRO A 25 -3.78 -4.42 1.24
C PRO A 25 -3.25 -3.52 2.37
N ASP A 26 -3.27 -4.01 3.62
CA ASP A 26 -2.77 -3.27 4.78
C ASP A 26 -1.25 -3.07 4.73
N GLU A 27 -0.48 -4.10 4.34
CA GLU A 27 0.98 -4.01 4.17
C GLU A 27 1.36 -3.08 3.00
N VAL A 28 0.65 -3.17 1.87
CA VAL A 28 0.90 -2.27 0.72
C VAL A 28 0.52 -0.83 1.06
N SER A 29 -0.57 -0.62 1.80
CA SER A 29 -0.99 0.71 2.24
C SER A 29 0.03 1.33 3.20
N GLU A 30 0.58 0.53 4.12
CA GLU A 30 1.67 0.96 5.02
C GLU A 30 2.92 1.38 4.23
N LEU A 31 3.33 0.57 3.25
CA LEU A 31 4.43 0.92 2.34
C LEU A 31 4.16 2.24 1.59
N CYS A 32 2.94 2.40 1.09
CA CYS A 32 2.52 3.59 0.36
C CYS A 32 2.61 4.84 1.25
N VAL A 33 1.99 4.84 2.43
CA VAL A 33 2.01 6.03 3.31
C VAL A 33 3.39 6.33 3.85
N ASN A 34 4.24 5.32 4.07
CA ASN A 34 5.63 5.54 4.47
C ASN A 34 6.46 6.24 3.39
N LYS A 35 6.16 5.96 2.12
CA LYS A 35 6.81 6.65 1.00
C LYS A 35 6.27 8.06 0.77
N LEU A 36 4.96 8.25 0.90
CA LEU A 36 4.29 9.53 0.61
C LEU A 36 4.44 10.54 1.75
N MET A 37 4.46 10.08 3.00
CA MET A 37 4.39 10.93 4.19
C MET A 37 5.56 10.66 5.11
N ILE A 38 6.67 11.36 4.84
CA ILE A 38 7.88 11.36 5.66
C ILE A 38 7.71 12.48 6.70
N ILE A 39 7.80 12.10 7.97
CA ILE A 39 7.63 13.02 9.11
C ILE A 39 8.98 13.14 9.80
N SER A 40 9.47 14.37 9.97
CA SER A 40 10.72 14.63 10.69
C SER A 40 10.58 14.30 12.17
N SER A 41 11.57 13.64 12.75
CA SER A 41 11.66 13.41 14.21
C SER A 41 11.72 14.72 14.99
N ASP A 42 12.35 15.73 14.40
CA ASP A 42 12.68 17.01 15.04
C ASP A 42 11.54 18.04 14.90
N ALA A 43 10.42 17.65 14.28
CA ALA A 43 9.26 18.51 14.17
C ALA A 43 8.66 18.84 15.56
N PRO A 44 8.10 20.06 15.74
CA PRO A 44 7.39 20.41 16.97
C PRO A 44 6.31 19.39 17.32
N PRO A 45 6.15 18.99 18.60
CA PRO A 45 5.28 17.86 18.98
C PRO A 45 3.86 17.93 18.41
N ALA A 46 3.18 19.08 18.55
CA ALA A 46 1.81 19.24 18.05
C ALA A 46 1.68 19.02 16.54
N ILE A 47 2.68 19.45 15.75
CA ILE A 47 2.68 19.27 14.29
C ILE A 47 3.00 17.83 13.91
N ARG A 48 3.95 17.22 14.63
CA ARG A 48 4.33 15.81 14.42
C ARG A 48 3.15 14.88 14.72
N ASP A 49 2.47 15.07 15.84
CA ASP A 49 1.36 14.22 16.27
C ASP A 49 0.18 14.33 15.29
N GLN A 50 -0.15 15.55 14.84
CA GLN A 50 -1.16 15.77 13.80
C GLN A 50 -0.78 15.08 12.47
N ALA A 51 0.48 15.14 12.07
CA ALA A 51 0.96 14.50 10.85
C ALA A 51 0.89 12.97 10.93
N ILE A 52 1.23 12.38 12.08
CA ILE A 52 1.11 10.93 12.34
C ILE A 52 -0.36 10.51 12.27
N ASP A 53 -1.26 11.24 12.91
CA ASP A 53 -2.70 10.97 12.85
C ASP A 53 -3.25 11.04 11.43
N HIS A 54 -2.82 12.06 10.65
CA HIS A 54 -3.21 12.19 9.26
C HIS A 54 -2.69 11.01 8.42
N LYS A 55 -1.43 10.60 8.63
CA LYS A 55 -0.83 9.43 7.97
C LYS A 55 -1.60 8.14 8.24
N ASN A 56 -2.02 7.94 9.49
CA ASN A 56 -2.85 6.79 9.88
C ASN A 56 -4.22 6.80 9.19
N ARG A 57 -4.87 7.97 9.09
CA ARG A 57 -6.14 8.11 8.35
C ARG A 57 -5.94 7.82 6.85
N MET A 58 -4.87 8.34 6.26
CA MET A 58 -4.54 8.07 4.85
C MET A 58 -4.31 6.58 4.59
N ARG A 59 -3.65 5.88 5.51
CA ARG A 59 -3.44 4.43 5.41
C ARG A 59 -4.78 3.68 5.34
N GLN A 60 -5.75 4.06 6.16
CA GLN A 60 -7.09 3.46 6.16
C GLN A 60 -7.82 3.71 4.84
N VAL A 61 -7.77 4.94 4.32
CA VAL A 61 -8.39 5.30 3.03
C VAL A 61 -7.77 4.50 1.88
N ILE A 62 -6.45 4.45 1.81
CA ILE A 62 -5.73 3.69 0.77
C ILE A 62 -6.07 2.19 0.88
N THR A 63 -6.11 1.64 2.10
CA THR A 63 -6.48 0.25 2.33
C THR A 63 -7.89 -0.06 1.81
N ALA A 64 -8.85 0.83 2.08
CA ALA A 64 -10.23 0.67 1.62
C ALA A 64 -10.30 0.64 0.09
N TYR A 65 -9.64 1.57 -0.59
CA TYR A 65 -9.62 1.61 -2.06
C TYR A 65 -8.84 0.44 -2.67
N MET A 66 -7.76 -0.03 -2.06
CA MET A 66 -7.06 -1.24 -2.51
C MET A 66 -7.97 -2.47 -2.46
N LYS A 67 -8.73 -2.64 -1.37
CA LYS A 67 -9.71 -3.73 -1.25
C LYS A 67 -10.79 -3.64 -2.34
N GLN A 68 -11.29 -2.44 -2.63
CA GLN A 68 -12.24 -2.22 -3.72
C GLN A 68 -11.63 -2.54 -5.10
N ALA A 69 -10.41 -2.09 -5.37
CA ALA A 69 -9.72 -2.35 -6.63
C ALA A 69 -9.51 -3.86 -6.85
N ILE A 70 -9.06 -4.59 -5.83
CA ILE A 70 -8.90 -6.05 -5.88
C ILE A 70 -10.24 -6.75 -6.14
N GLN A 71 -11.33 -6.30 -5.51
CA GLN A 71 -12.65 -6.89 -5.75
C GLN A 71 -13.13 -6.66 -7.19
N SER A 72 -12.93 -5.47 -7.73
CA SER A 72 -13.26 -5.12 -9.11
C SER A 72 -12.43 -5.94 -10.12
N ASP A 73 -11.13 -6.08 -9.86
CA ASP A 73 -10.22 -6.89 -10.68
C ASP A 73 -10.63 -8.37 -10.66
N ARG A 74 -10.85 -8.96 -9.47
CA ARG A 74 -11.32 -10.35 -9.33
C ARG A 74 -12.63 -10.60 -10.07
N THR A 75 -13.54 -9.64 -10.06
CA THR A 75 -14.82 -9.73 -10.80
C THR A 75 -14.58 -9.74 -12.31
N THR A 76 -13.65 -8.91 -12.79
CA THR A 76 -13.28 -8.85 -14.21
C THR A 76 -12.62 -10.15 -14.65
N VAL A 77 -11.66 -10.66 -13.87
CA VAL A 77 -10.97 -11.93 -14.12
C VAL A 77 -11.95 -13.10 -14.10
N TYR A 78 -12.85 -13.16 -13.12
CA TYR A 78 -13.91 -14.17 -13.06
C TYR A 78 -14.71 -14.22 -14.37
N ASN A 79 -15.19 -13.08 -14.84
CA ASN A 79 -16.01 -13.00 -16.05
C ASN A 79 -15.22 -13.42 -17.29
N ALA A 80 -13.95 -13.00 -17.41
CA ALA A 80 -13.09 -13.39 -18.52
C ALA A 80 -12.86 -14.91 -18.57
N ILE A 81 -12.58 -15.55 -17.42
CA ILE A 81 -12.38 -17.00 -17.33
C ILE A 81 -13.67 -17.76 -17.69
N LYS A 82 -14.82 -17.27 -17.19
CA LYS A 82 -16.13 -17.85 -17.50
C LYS A 82 -16.46 -17.74 -18.99
N GLN A 83 -16.19 -16.58 -19.60
CA GLN A 83 -16.40 -16.35 -21.05
C GLN A 83 -15.50 -17.25 -21.91
N ALA A 84 -14.29 -17.57 -21.43
CA ALA A 84 -13.38 -18.51 -22.08
C ALA A 84 -13.81 -19.99 -21.96
N GLY A 85 -14.94 -20.28 -21.28
CA GLY A 85 -15.50 -21.63 -21.17
C GLY A 85 -15.07 -22.41 -19.94
N TYR A 86 -14.47 -21.77 -18.93
CA TYR A 86 -13.97 -22.44 -17.70
C TYR A 86 -14.74 -22.03 -16.43
N PRO A 87 -16.04 -22.37 -16.28
CA PRO A 87 -16.87 -21.89 -15.19
C PRO A 87 -16.42 -22.38 -13.80
N GLU A 88 -15.92 -23.60 -13.67
CA GLU A 88 -15.44 -24.13 -12.38
C GLU A 88 -14.19 -23.39 -11.89
N LEU A 89 -13.25 -23.11 -12.80
CA LEU A 89 -12.06 -22.33 -12.49
C LEU A 89 -12.43 -20.89 -12.06
N ALA A 90 -13.41 -20.28 -12.73
CA ALA A 90 -13.91 -18.97 -12.33
C ALA A 90 -14.43 -19.00 -10.87
N GLU A 91 -15.21 -20.02 -10.49
CA GLU A 91 -15.69 -20.17 -9.11
C GLU A 91 -14.56 -20.37 -8.08
N HIS A 92 -13.47 -21.03 -8.44
CA HIS A 92 -12.30 -21.12 -7.56
C HIS A 92 -11.68 -19.75 -7.32
N ILE A 93 -11.47 -18.95 -8.38
CA ILE A 93 -10.90 -17.59 -8.27
C ILE A 93 -11.79 -16.66 -7.42
N ARG A 94 -13.11 -16.74 -7.58
CA ARG A 94 -14.07 -15.92 -6.81
C ARG A 94 -14.00 -16.17 -5.29
N LYS A 95 -13.59 -17.37 -4.88
CA LYS A 95 -13.55 -17.81 -3.47
C LYS A 95 -12.21 -17.58 -2.78
N LEU A 96 -11.17 -17.17 -3.53
CA LEU A 96 -9.90 -16.68 -2.97
C LEU A 96 -10.09 -15.32 -2.28
#